data_AF-A0A101MB90-F1
#
_entry.id   AF-A0A101MB90-F1
#
_cell.length_a   1.000
_cell.length_b   1.000
_cell.length_c   1.000
_cell.angle_alpha   90.00
_cell.angle_beta   90.00
_cell.angle_gamma   90.00
#
_symmetry.space_group_name_H-M   'P 1'
#
loop_
_entity.id
_entity.type
_entity.pdbx_description
1 polymer ?
#
loop_
_entity_poly.entity_id
_entity_poly.type
_entity_poly.pdbx_seq_one_letter_code
_entity_poly.pdbx_strand_id
1 'polypeptide(L)'
;MSRFEVRVADDRPLAIGDELTFFYPSTEWEMVQPFQCNCGAQGKCRGLISGAANLETSILSQYWLNQHIRDLLQDREQRANGDIARSFVSANAVSMDKFNYTVDGVVEV
;
A
#
# COMPACT_ATOMS: atom_id res chain seq x y z
N MET A 1 3.52 -21.23 1.96
CA MET A 1 2.37 -21.15 2.89
C MET A 1 2.72 -20.17 3.99
N SER A 2 1.83 -19.24 4.29
CA SER A 2 1.95 -18.31 5.42
C SER A 2 2.01 -19.11 6.73
N ARG A 3 2.96 -18.79 7.62
CA ARG A 3 3.00 -19.35 8.97
C ARG A 3 1.98 -18.60 9.84
N PHE A 4 1.17 -19.33 10.61
CA PHE A 4 0.22 -18.76 11.58
C PHE A 4 0.96 -18.30 12.84
N GLU A 5 1.72 -17.22 12.72
CA GLU A 5 2.57 -16.70 13.80
C GLU A 5 2.32 -15.22 14.04
N VAL A 6 2.45 -14.80 15.30
CA VAL A 6 2.51 -13.40 15.69
C VAL A 6 3.98 -13.02 15.82
N ARG A 7 4.37 -11.91 15.20
CA ARG A 7 5.75 -11.42 15.18
C ARG A 7 5.89 -10.23 16.11
N VAL A 8 7.03 -10.18 16.80
CA VAL A 8 7.44 -9.01 17.59
C VAL A 8 8.24 -8.06 16.70
N ALA A 9 8.33 -6.79 17.10
CA ALA A 9 9.15 -5.82 16.38
C ALA A 9 10.63 -6.21 16.42
N ASP A 10 11.32 -6.10 15.29
CA ASP A 10 12.71 -6.55 15.14
C ASP A 10 13.68 -5.75 16.03
N ASP A 11 13.39 -4.47 16.26
CA ASP A 11 14.23 -3.53 17.01
C ASP A 11 13.81 -3.36 18.48
N ARG A 12 12.76 -4.06 18.93
CA ARG A 12 12.24 -3.97 20.30
C ARG A 12 11.86 -5.34 20.85
N PRO A 13 12.77 -6.02 21.58
CA PRO A 13 12.43 -7.27 22.26
C PRO A 13 11.37 -7.04 23.34
N LEU A 14 10.54 -8.06 23.60
CA LEU A 14 9.54 -8.03 24.67
C LEU A 14 10.14 -8.52 25.99
N ALA A 15 9.88 -7.77 27.06
CA ALA A 15 10.19 -8.15 28.43
C ALA A 15 8.92 -8.50 29.21
N ILE A 16 9.09 -9.21 30.34
CA ILE A 16 7.99 -9.48 31.26
C ILE A 16 7.44 -8.15 31.79
N GLY A 17 6.13 -7.95 31.66
CA GLY A 17 5.45 -6.73 32.08
C GLY A 17 5.25 -5.70 30.96
N ASP A 18 5.83 -5.94 29.77
CA ASP A 18 5.53 -5.09 28.61
C ASP A 18 4.09 -5.24 28.15
N GLU A 19 3.50 -4.12 27.75
CA GLU A 19 2.22 -4.13 27.06
C GLU A 19 2.37 -4.69 25.65
N LEU A 20 1.48 -5.62 25.29
CA LEU A 20 1.40 -6.13 23.92
C LEU A 20 0.59 -5.17 23.06
N THR A 21 1.28 -4.42 22.21
CA THR A 21 0.66 -3.48 21.27
C THR A 21 0.58 -4.07 19.87
N PHE A 22 -0.49 -3.76 19.14
CA PHE A 22 -0.70 -4.25 17.78
C PHE A 22 -0.92 -3.11 16.79
N PHE A 23 -0.22 -3.17 15.66
CA PHE A 23 -0.44 -2.24 14.55
C PHE A 23 -1.47 -2.84 13.59
N TYR A 24 -2.75 -2.57 13.83
CA TYR A 24 -3.89 -3.10 13.05
C TYR A 24 -3.70 -2.98 11.51
N PRO A 25 -3.23 -1.85 10.96
CA PRO A 25 -3.00 -1.75 9.51
C PRO A 25 -1.96 -2.73 8.93
N SER A 26 -1.21 -3.49 9.75
CA SER A 26 -0.35 -4.56 9.27
C SER A 26 -1.10 -5.80 8.77
N THR A 27 -2.35 -5.98 9.22
CA THR A 27 -3.16 -7.18 8.93
C THR A 27 -4.58 -6.86 8.47
N GLU A 28 -5.12 -5.68 8.80
CA GLU A 28 -6.46 -5.25 8.40
C GLU A 28 -6.42 -4.17 7.32
N TRP A 29 -7.08 -4.45 6.19
CA TRP A 29 -7.21 -3.50 5.08
C TRP A 29 -8.20 -2.38 5.42
N GLU A 30 -9.39 -2.77 5.89
CA GLU A 30 -10.44 -1.87 6.37
C GLU A 30 -10.90 -2.34 7.74
N MET A 31 -11.07 -1.39 8.65
CA MET A 31 -11.63 -1.68 9.97
C MET A 31 -13.16 -1.68 9.90
N VAL A 32 -13.79 -2.76 10.38
CA VAL A 32 -15.25 -2.80 10.56
C VAL A 32 -15.72 -1.66 11.48
N GLN A 33 -14.92 -1.32 12.50
CA GLN A 33 -15.16 -0.22 13.42
C GLN A 33 -13.85 0.56 13.64
N PRO A 34 -13.66 1.70 12.95
CA PRO A 34 -12.54 2.59 13.19
C PRO A 34 -12.54 3.17 14.61
N PHE A 35 -11.36 3.46 15.17
CA PHE A 35 -11.24 3.97 16.53
C PHE A 35 -10.11 4.99 16.69
N GLN A 36 -10.23 5.89 17.68
CA GLN A 36 -9.17 6.83 18.03
C GLN A 36 -8.06 6.11 18.80
N CYS A 37 -6.83 6.14 18.28
CA CYS A 37 -5.69 5.49 18.90
C CYS A 37 -5.24 6.23 20.17
N ASN A 38 -4.99 5.44 21.23
CA ASN A 38 -4.50 5.93 22.52
C ASN A 38 -3.11 5.36 22.86
N CYS A 39 -2.30 4.97 21.86
CA CYS A 39 -1.02 4.30 22.09
C CYS A 39 0.07 5.17 22.72
N GLY A 40 -0.14 6.49 22.86
CA GLY A 40 0.80 7.41 23.49
C GLY A 40 2.12 7.64 22.73
N ALA A 41 2.29 7.06 21.53
CA ALA A 41 3.52 7.19 20.74
C ALA A 41 3.68 8.62 20.19
N GLN A 42 4.48 9.44 20.87
CA GLN A 42 4.71 10.83 20.52
C GLN A 42 5.32 10.96 19.11
N GLY A 43 4.69 11.77 18.25
CA GLY A 43 5.13 12.00 16.87
C GLY A 43 4.99 10.82 15.91
N LYS A 44 4.58 9.63 16.38
CA LYS A 44 4.42 8.42 15.56
C LYS A 44 3.00 7.86 15.54
N CYS A 45 2.14 8.27 16.47
CA CYS A 45 0.74 7.88 16.52
C CYS A 45 -0.01 8.30 15.24
N ARG A 46 -0.89 7.43 14.75
CA ARG A 46 -1.68 7.66 13.54
C ARG A 46 -3.04 8.31 13.79
N GLY A 47 -3.38 8.59 15.05
CA GLY A 47 -4.68 9.16 15.40
C GLY A 47 -5.80 8.14 15.16
N LEU A 48 -6.67 8.39 14.19
CA LEU A 48 -7.76 7.48 13.85
C LEU A 48 -7.21 6.23 13.12
N ILE A 49 -7.52 5.05 13.62
CA ILE A 49 -7.19 3.77 12.99
C ILE A 49 -8.40 3.28 12.21
N SER A 50 -8.28 3.21 10.89
CA SER A 50 -9.35 2.77 9.98
C SER A 50 -8.92 1.68 8.98
N GLY A 51 -7.71 1.13 9.14
CA GLY A 51 -7.14 0.08 8.28
C GLY A 51 -6.09 0.60 7.28
N ALA A 52 -5.37 -0.32 6.64
CA ALA A 52 -4.28 -0.03 5.70
C ALA A 52 -4.73 0.75 4.46
N ALA A 53 -5.97 0.57 4.01
CA ALA A 53 -6.52 1.23 2.84
C ALA A 53 -6.41 2.77 2.91
N ASN A 54 -6.47 3.32 4.11
CA ASN A 54 -6.50 4.75 4.39
C ASN A 54 -5.14 5.35 4.74
N LEU A 55 -4.06 4.55 4.73
CA LEU A 55 -2.69 5.02 4.96
C LEU A 55 -1.91 5.12 3.65
N GLU A 56 -1.03 6.11 3.60
CA GLU A 56 -0.06 6.24 2.52
C GLU A 56 0.89 5.04 2.50
N THR A 57 1.26 4.57 1.30
CA THR A 57 2.25 3.49 1.13
C THR A 57 3.59 3.84 1.81
N SER A 58 3.98 5.11 1.82
CA SER A 58 5.18 5.65 2.50
C SER A 58 5.19 5.41 4.02
N ILE A 59 4.01 5.37 4.64
CA ILE A 59 3.85 5.08 6.06
C ILE A 59 3.87 3.58 6.28
N LEU A 60 3.13 2.83 5.47
CA LEU A 60 3.02 1.37 5.59
C LEU A 60 4.36 0.65 5.36
N SER A 61 5.23 1.19 4.50
CA SER A 61 6.57 0.64 4.25
C SER A 61 7.50 0.69 5.45
N GLN A 62 7.17 1.47 6.49
CA GLN A 62 7.94 1.55 7.74
C GLN A 62 7.60 0.40 8.71
N TYR A 63 6.59 -0.41 8.40
CA TYR A 63 6.13 -1.50 9.27
C TYR A 63 6.20 -2.84 8.55
N TRP A 64 6.29 -3.90 9.34
CA TRP A 64 6.02 -5.23 8.81
C TRP A 64 4.52 -5.33 8.47
N LEU A 65 4.23 -5.84 7.27
CA LEU A 65 2.87 -6.13 6.80
C LEU A 65 2.72 -7.64 6.60
N ASN A 66 1.52 -8.18 6.71
CA ASN A 66 1.29 -9.55 6.26
C ASN A 66 1.21 -9.61 4.72
N GLN A 67 1.18 -10.83 4.17
CA GLN A 67 1.13 -10.99 2.72
C GLN A 67 -0.17 -10.42 2.12
N HIS A 68 -1.29 -10.61 2.81
CA HIS A 68 -2.60 -10.14 2.36
C HIS A 68 -2.63 -8.62 2.14
N ILE A 69 -2.08 -7.83 3.07
CA ILE A 69 -2.02 -6.38 2.93
C ILE A 69 -1.07 -5.97 1.80
N ARG A 70 0.07 -6.66 1.63
CA ARG A 70 0.97 -6.41 0.50
C ARG A 70 0.29 -6.62 -0.86
N ASP A 71 -0.46 -7.71 -1.00
CA ASP A 71 -1.18 -8.03 -2.24
C ASP A 71 -2.23 -6.95 -2.54
N LEU A 72 -3.00 -6.51 -1.54
CA LEU A 72 -3.98 -5.44 -1.69
C LEU A 72 -3.36 -4.07 -2.02
N LEU A 73 -2.17 -3.77 -1.48
CA LEU A 73 -1.43 -2.55 -1.86
C LEU A 73 -1.00 -2.59 -3.33
N GLN A 74 -0.50 -3.72 -3.79
CA GLN A 74 -0.12 -3.91 -5.19
C GLN A 74 -1.32 -3.73 -6.12
N ASP A 75 -2.47 -4.32 -5.77
CA ASP A 75 -3.71 -4.15 -6.53
C ASP A 75 -4.17 -2.67 -6.57
N ARG A 76 -4.07 -1.96 -5.46
CA ARG A 76 -4.40 -0.52 -5.36
C ARG A 76 -3.50 0.30 -6.30
N GLU A 77 -2.20 0.04 -6.31
CA GLU A 77 -1.24 0.75 -7.15
C GLU A 77 -1.44 0.45 -8.64
N GLN A 78 -1.70 -0.81 -9.00
CA GLN A 78 -2.00 -1.19 -10.38
C GLN A 78 -3.26 -0.50 -10.91
N ARG A 79 -4.32 -0.42 -10.10
CA ARG A 79 -5.55 0.29 -10.45
C ARG A 79 -5.28 1.77 -10.66
N ALA A 80 -4.58 2.42 -9.72
CA ALA A 80 -4.21 3.83 -9.85
C ALA A 80 -3.38 4.11 -11.13
N ASN A 81 -2.40 3.26 -11.45
CA ASN A 81 -1.61 3.39 -12.66
C ASN A 81 -2.44 3.19 -13.93
N GLY A 82 -3.36 2.22 -13.92
CA GLY A 82 -4.30 2.00 -15.02
C GLY A 82 -5.23 3.18 -15.25
N ASP A 83 -5.72 3.80 -14.18
CA ASP A 83 -6.57 4.98 -14.24
C ASP A 83 -5.80 6.19 -14.79
N ILE A 84 -4.56 6.41 -14.33
CA ILE A 84 -3.66 7.45 -14.86
C ILE A 84 -3.43 7.25 -16.37
N ALA A 85 -3.14 6.02 -16.80
CA ALA A 85 -2.93 5.70 -18.21
C ALA A 85 -4.19 5.99 -19.05
N ARG A 86 -5.39 5.62 -18.56
CA ARG A 86 -6.66 5.91 -19.23
C ARG A 86 -6.93 7.41 -19.32
N SER A 87 -6.67 8.17 -18.26
CA SER A 87 -6.82 9.62 -18.27
C SER A 87 -5.87 10.29 -19.26
N PHE A 88 -4.62 9.83 -19.37
CA PHE A 88 -3.65 10.36 -20.35
C PHE A 88 -4.07 10.08 -21.80
N VAL A 89 -4.59 8.89 -22.09
CA VAL A 89 -5.10 8.54 -23.42
C VAL A 89 -6.33 9.39 -23.75
N SER A 90 -7.26 9.57 -22.80
CA SER A 90 -8.46 10.40 -23.00
C SER A 90 -8.13 11.88 -23.18
N ALA A 91 -7.14 12.42 -22.47
CA ALA A 91 -6.76 13.83 -22.54
C ALA A 91 -5.94 14.16 -23.81
N ASN A 92 -5.17 13.19 -24.32
CA ASN A 92 -4.38 13.32 -25.55
C ASN A 92 -5.03 12.63 -26.75
N ALA A 93 -6.33 12.31 -26.69
CA ALA A 93 -7.13 11.86 -27.82
C ALA A 93 -7.36 13.04 -28.81
N VAL A 94 -6.27 13.59 -29.33
CA VAL A 94 -6.29 14.33 -30.60
C VAL A 94 -6.53 13.27 -31.68
N SER A 95 -7.62 13.46 -32.41
CA SER A 95 -8.15 12.66 -33.51
C SER A 95 -7.13 11.70 -34.15
N MET A 96 -7.41 10.41 -34.06
CA MET A 96 -6.63 9.31 -34.64
C MET A 96 -6.85 9.18 -36.17
N ASP A 97 -7.02 10.30 -36.87
CA ASP A 97 -7.06 10.35 -38.33
C ASP A 97 -5.70 10.83 -38.85
N LYS A 98 -4.88 9.85 -39.26
CA LYS A 98 -3.62 10.00 -40.04
C LYS A 98 -2.36 10.34 -39.26
N PHE A 99 -1.87 9.44 -38.42
CA PHE A 99 -0.42 9.27 -38.29
C PHE A 99 -0.08 7.78 -38.15
N ASN A 100 0.45 7.21 -39.23
CA ASN A 100 1.11 5.90 -39.22
C ASN A 100 2.33 6.00 -38.30
N TYR A 101 2.27 5.35 -37.14
CA TYR A 101 3.48 5.09 -36.37
C TYR A 101 3.79 3.59 -36.46
N THR A 102 4.69 3.26 -37.38
CA THR A 102 5.34 1.95 -37.44
C THR A 102 6.31 1.87 -36.27
N VAL A 103 6.03 1.01 -35.30
CA VAL A 103 7.08 0.47 -34.43
C VAL A 103 7.70 -0.66 -35.22
N ASP A 104 8.96 -0.50 -35.65
CA ASP A 104 9.94 -1.57 -35.87
C ASP A 104 11.24 -0.95 -36.39
N GLY A 105 12.04 -0.46 -35.44
CA GLY A 105 13.42 -0.07 -35.69
C GLY A 105 14.31 -1.31 -35.79
N VAL A 106 14.37 -1.91 -36.98
CA VAL A 106 15.51 -2.76 -37.39
C VAL A 106 16.04 -2.22 -38.71
N VAL A 107 17.18 -1.55 -38.64
CA VAL A 107 18.05 -1.31 -39.80
C VAL A 107 18.91 -2.56 -39.94
N GLU A 108 18.67 -3.37 -40.96
CA GLU A 108 19.70 -4.28 -41.48
C GLU A 108 20.40 -3.60 -42.67
N VAL A 109 21.72 -3.82 -42.72
CA VAL A 109 22.66 -3.32 -43.73
C VAL A 109 22.52 -4.10 -45.04
#